data_AF-A0A967SNC9-F1
#
_entry.id   AF-A0A967SNC9-F1
#
_cell.length_a   1.000
_cell.length_b   1.000
_cell.length_c   1.000
_cell.angle_alpha   90.00
_cell.angle_beta   90.00
_cell.angle_gamma   90.00
#
_symmetry.space_group_name_H-M   'P 1'
#
loop_
_entity.id
_entity.type
_entity.pdbx_description
1 polymer ?
#
loop_
_entity_poly.entity_id
_entity_poly.type
_entity_poly.pdbx_seq_one_letter_code
_entity_poly.pdbx_strand_id
1 'polypeptide(L)'
;MAGHPMGSLATRDVVAREIDRVLKETGAPHVLLDVSGIGEAAFRERFPYIVDACAAQGVDVPAEPIPVVPAAHYACGGVRTDRDGRTDLPGLLAAGEVACTGVHGANRLASNS
;
A
#
# COMPACT_ATOMS: atom_id res chain seq x y z
N MET A 1 10.69 3.20 12.80
CA MET A 1 10.68 4.19 11.70
C MET A 1 10.86 5.59 12.29
N ALA A 2 12.08 6.14 12.26
CA ALA A 2 12.45 7.34 13.02
C ALA A 2 12.46 8.64 12.18
N GLY A 3 11.50 8.81 11.26
CA GLY A 3 11.48 9.98 10.36
C GLY A 3 10.30 10.94 10.54
N HIS A 4 9.11 10.45 10.90
CA HIS A 4 7.89 11.25 10.93
C HIS A 4 7.20 11.20 12.31
N PRO A 5 6.64 12.31 12.85
CA PRO A 5 5.99 12.33 14.17
C PRO A 5 4.87 11.30 14.36
N MET A 6 4.15 10.98 13.28
CA MET A 6 3.08 9.95 13.30
C MET A 6 3.61 8.51 13.15
N GLY A 7 4.92 8.31 12.96
CA GLY A 7 5.52 7.00 12.77
C GLY A 7 4.87 6.19 11.64
N SER A 8 4.49 4.95 11.93
CA SER A 8 3.82 4.04 10.99
C SER A 8 2.39 4.47 10.62
N LEU A 9 1.83 5.48 11.28
CA LEU A 9 0.50 6.04 11.00
C LEU A 9 0.55 7.25 10.07
N ALA A 10 1.72 7.65 9.56
CA ALA A 10 1.83 8.67 8.53
C ALA A 10 1.16 8.23 7.21
N THR A 11 1.01 9.16 6.25
CA THR A 11 0.45 8.82 4.93
C THR A 11 1.31 7.79 4.20
N ARG A 12 0.69 6.97 3.34
CA ARG A 12 1.36 5.88 2.62
C ARG A 12 2.60 6.33 1.86
N ASP A 13 2.54 7.49 1.23
CA ASP A 13 3.65 8.06 0.46
C ASP A 13 4.83 8.48 1.36
N VAL A 14 4.56 9.00 2.56
CA VAL A 14 5.60 9.31 3.55
C VAL A 14 6.25 8.03 4.05
N VAL A 15 5.46 7.04 4.46
CA VAL A 15 5.98 5.75 4.97
C VAL A 15 6.77 5.02 3.88
N ALA A 16 6.26 4.95 2.64
CA ALA A 16 6.95 4.29 1.54
C ALA A 16 8.27 4.98 1.19
N ARG A 17 8.33 6.32 1.19
CA ARG A 17 9.58 7.07 0.96
C ARG A 17 10.60 6.84 2.06
N GLU A 18 10.19 6.77 3.32
CA GLU A 18 11.13 6.48 4.41
C GLU A 18 11.66 5.04 4.35
N ILE A 19 10.82 4.06 4.00
CA ILE A 19 11.28 2.69 3.79
C ILE A 19 12.29 2.64 2.63
N ASP A 20 11.95 3.23 1.48
CA ASP A 20 12.84 3.29 0.31
C ASP A 20 14.19 3.96 0.63
N ARG A 21 14.17 5.07 1.39
CA ARG A 21 15.39 5.76 1.86
C ARG A 21 16.26 4.83 2.70
N VAL A 22 15.68 4.17 3.70
CA VAL A 22 16.41 3.24 4.59
C VAL A 22 16.99 2.06 3.80
N LEU A 23 16.24 1.48 2.86
CA LEU A 23 16.72 0.37 2.04
C LEU A 23 17.92 0.80 1.16
N LYS A 24 17.86 1.98 0.56
CA LYS A 24 18.96 2.53 -0.25
C LYS A 24 20.20 2.85 0.57
N GLU A 25 20.04 3.39 1.77
CA GLU A 25 21.16 3.74 2.67
C GLU A 25 21.86 2.50 3.24
N THR A 26 21.08 1.48 3.60
CA THR A 26 21.60 0.28 4.28
C THR A 26 21.99 -0.83 3.33
N GLY A 27 21.46 -0.84 2.10
CA GLY A 27 21.57 -1.97 1.17
C GLY A 27 20.79 -3.21 1.63
N ALA A 28 19.95 -3.09 2.65
CA ALA A 28 19.12 -4.19 3.13
C ALA A 28 18.06 -4.57 2.07
N PRO A 29 17.71 -5.87 1.95
CA PRO A 29 16.74 -6.32 0.95
C PRO A 29 15.29 -5.97 1.31
N HIS A 30 14.99 -5.72 2.59
CA HIS A 30 13.65 -5.39 3.10
C HIS A 30 13.73 -4.73 4.48
N VAL A 31 12.61 -4.16 4.93
CA VAL A 31 12.41 -3.77 6.34
C VAL A 31 11.46 -4.78 7.01
N LEU A 32 11.34 -4.71 8.33
CA LEU A 32 10.48 -5.60 9.10
C LEU A 32 9.22 -4.86 9.58
N LEU A 33 8.06 -5.48 9.36
CA LEU A 33 6.78 -5.10 9.94
C LEU A 33 6.52 -5.96 11.18
N ASP A 34 6.66 -5.35 12.35
CA ASP A 34 6.38 -6.00 13.63
C ASP A 34 4.93 -5.73 14.06
N VAL A 35 4.18 -6.82 14.26
CA VAL A 35 2.77 -6.81 14.67
C VAL A 35 2.57 -7.45 16.05
N SER A 36 3.65 -7.85 16.72
CA SER A 36 3.61 -8.56 18.01
C SER A 36 2.81 -7.81 19.09
N GLY A 37 2.82 -6.47 19.04
CA GLY A 37 2.06 -5.61 19.95
C GLY A 37 0.53 -5.73 19.85
N ILE A 38 -0.03 -6.38 18.82
CA ILE A 38 -1.47 -6.64 18.69
C ILE A 38 -1.91 -7.83 19.55
N GLY A 39 -0.99 -8.75 19.88
CA GLY A 39 -1.27 -9.99 20.59
C GLY A 39 -1.73 -11.11 19.66
N GLU A 40 -1.28 -12.34 19.94
CA GLU A 40 -1.45 -13.47 19.01
C GLU A 40 -2.90 -13.81 18.69
N ALA A 41 -3.72 -14.03 19.72
CA ALA A 41 -5.12 -14.39 19.53
C ALA A 41 -5.88 -13.32 18.74
N ALA A 42 -5.70 -12.04 19.11
CA ALA A 42 -6.36 -10.92 18.46
C ALA A 42 -5.90 -10.74 17.00
N PHE A 43 -4.62 -10.97 16.71
CA PHE A 43 -4.09 -10.89 15.35
C PHE A 43 -4.65 -12.01 14.47
N ARG A 44 -4.64 -13.26 14.94
CA ARG A 44 -5.16 -14.42 14.20
C ARG A 44 -6.66 -14.29 13.94
N GLU A 45 -7.42 -13.75 14.89
CA GLU A 45 -8.85 -13.48 14.72
C GLU A 45 -9.12 -12.40 13.66
N ARG A 46 -8.37 -11.29 13.70
CA ARG A 46 -8.61 -10.12 12.83
C ARG A 46 -8.03 -10.28 11.42
N PHE A 47 -6.93 -11.02 11.27
CA PHE A 47 -6.20 -11.14 10.00
C PHE A 47 -5.89 -12.61 9.61
N PRO A 48 -6.90 -13.52 9.59
CA PRO A 48 -6.66 -14.94 9.34
C PRO A 48 -5.98 -15.20 7.99
N TYR A 49 -6.39 -14.47 6.95
CA TYR A 49 -5.79 -14.61 5.61
C TYR A 49 -4.31 -14.20 5.57
N ILE A 50 -3.89 -13.22 6.38
CA ILE A 50 -2.48 -12.80 6.43
C ILE A 50 -1.65 -13.88 7.11
N VAL A 51 -2.16 -14.46 8.19
CA VAL A 51 -1.51 -15.57 8.90
C VAL A 51 -1.27 -16.75 7.93
N ASP A 52 -2.31 -17.18 7.22
CA ASP A 52 -2.21 -18.30 6.28
C ASP A 52 -1.25 -17.99 5.12
N ALA A 53 -1.32 -16.78 4.57
CA ALA A 53 -0.44 -16.36 3.48
C ALA A 53 1.03 -16.29 3.92
N CYS A 54 1.31 -15.76 5.11
CA CYS A 54 2.66 -15.72 5.68
C CYS A 54 3.19 -17.12 5.99
N ALA A 55 2.37 -17.99 6.59
CA ALA A 55 2.75 -19.37 6.88
C ALA A 55 3.09 -20.15 5.60
N ALA A 56 2.33 -19.94 4.51
CA ALA A 56 2.61 -20.53 3.20
C ALA A 56 3.94 -20.07 2.59
N GLN A 57 4.49 -18.93 3.05
CA GLN A 57 5.81 -18.42 2.67
C GLN A 57 6.89 -18.69 3.72
N GLY A 58 6.58 -19.46 4.76
CA GLY A 58 7.52 -19.83 5.83
C GLY A 58 7.75 -18.76 6.89
N VAL A 59 6.80 -17.82 7.08
CA VAL A 59 6.86 -16.78 8.12
C VAL A 59 5.78 -17.04 9.18
N ASP A 60 6.19 -17.23 10.43
CA ASP A 60 5.25 -17.48 11.54
C ASP A 60 4.79 -16.17 12.21
N VAL A 61 3.67 -15.63 11.74
CA VAL A 61 3.08 -14.38 12.27
C VAL A 61 2.01 -14.72 13.31
N PRO A 62 1.98 -14.04 14.47
CA PRO A 62 2.73 -12.83 14.82
C PRO A 62 3.99 -13.06 15.68
N ALA A 63 4.50 -14.29 15.76
CA ALA A 63 5.70 -14.61 16.54
C ALA A 63 6.97 -13.98 15.93
N GLU A 64 7.02 -13.88 14.61
CA GLU A 64 8.12 -13.31 13.83
C GLU A 64 7.66 -12.06 13.03
N PRO A 65 8.50 -11.02 12.91
CA PRO A 65 8.20 -9.86 12.07
C PRO A 65 8.15 -10.21 10.58
N ILE A 66 7.30 -9.51 9.82
CA ILE A 66 7.10 -9.77 8.39
C ILE A 66 8.10 -8.95 7.56
N PRO A 67 8.90 -9.57 6.66
CA PRO A 67 9.73 -8.83 5.72
C PRO A 67 8.86 -8.12 4.67
N VAL A 68 9.04 -6.80 4.51
CA VAL A 68 8.24 -5.97 3.60
C VAL A 68 9.09 -4.97 2.80
N VAL A 69 8.63 -4.64 1.59
CA VAL A 69 9.18 -3.61 0.71
C VAL A 69 8.04 -2.76 0.11
N PRO A 70 8.28 -1.51 -0.28
CA PRO A 70 7.32 -0.75 -1.07
C PRO A 70 7.12 -1.41 -2.45
N ALA A 71 5.88 -1.41 -2.94
CA ALA A 71 5.55 -1.92 -4.27
C ALA A 71 4.59 -0.96 -4.98
N ALA A 72 4.69 -0.89 -6.31
CA ALA A 72 3.71 -0.18 -7.12
C ALA A 72 2.34 -0.85 -6.97
N HIS A 73 1.31 -0.06 -6.66
CA HIS A 73 0.01 -0.61 -6.25
C HIS A 73 -1.20 -0.03 -7.00
N TYR A 74 -1.12 1.22 -7.49
CA TYR A 74 -2.26 1.88 -8.14
C TYR A 74 -1.81 2.98 -9.10
N ALA A 75 -2.49 3.10 -10.24
CA ALA A 75 -2.33 4.21 -11.17
C ALA A 75 -3.35 5.33 -10.87
N CYS A 76 -2.90 6.45 -10.29
CA CYS A 76 -3.78 7.62 -10.10
C CYS A 76 -4.08 8.39 -11.40
N GLY A 77 -3.25 8.17 -12.43
CA GLY A 77 -3.46 8.71 -13.77
C GLY A 77 -4.29 7.76 -14.64
N GLY A 78 -4.23 7.94 -15.95
CA GLY A 78 -5.00 7.13 -16.89
C GLY A 78 -5.52 7.95 -18.06
N VAL A 79 -6.51 7.41 -18.75
CA VAL A 79 -7.20 8.09 -19.86
C VAL A 79 -8.03 9.23 -19.30
N ARG A 80 -7.77 10.46 -19.74
CA ARG A 80 -8.53 11.64 -19.30
C ARG A 80 -10.00 11.46 -19.68
N THR A 81 -10.88 11.70 -18.71
CA THR A 81 -12.33 11.68 -18.94
C THR A 81 -13.03 12.89 -18.36
N ASP A 82 -14.19 13.23 -18.93
CA ASP A 82 -15.14 14.13 -18.31
C ASP A 82 -15.92 13.43 -17.16
N ARG A 83 -16.90 14.15 -16.58
CA ARG A 83 -17.73 13.63 -15.48
C ARG A 83 -18.62 12.44 -15.88
N ASP A 84 -18.85 12.26 -17.18
CA ASP A 84 -19.67 11.18 -17.73
C ASP A 84 -18.79 9.99 -18.23
N GLY A 85 -17.47 10.05 -18.01
CA GLY A 85 -16.54 9.01 -18.44
C GLY A 85 -16.15 9.07 -19.93
N ARG A 86 -16.49 10.16 -20.63
CA ARG A 86 -16.16 10.32 -22.05
C ARG A 86 -14.72 10.75 -22.23
N THR A 87 -14.03 10.12 -23.18
CA THR A 87 -12.66 10.48 -23.58
C THR A 87 -12.69 11.55 -24.68
N ASP A 88 -11.51 12.04 -25.07
CA ASP A 88 -11.37 12.95 -26.22
C ASP A 88 -11.67 12.26 -27.57
N LEU A 89 -11.74 10.92 -27.61
CA LEU A 89 -12.12 10.17 -28.80
C LEU A 89 -13.64 9.90 -28.79
N PRO A 90 -14.40 10.39 -29.81
CA PRO A 90 -15.84 10.18 -29.87
C PRO A 90 -16.22 8.70 -29.84
N GLY A 91 -17.15 8.34 -28.95
CA GLY A 91 -17.63 6.97 -28.77
C GLY A 91 -16.77 6.09 -27.85
N LEU A 92 -15.62 6.58 -27.39
CA LEU A 92 -14.79 5.87 -26.41
C LEU A 92 -15.02 6.39 -24.99
N LEU A 93 -15.29 5.47 -24.07
CA LEU A 93 -15.47 5.72 -22.64
C LEU A 93 -14.35 5.05 -21.82
N ALA A 94 -14.03 5.61 -20.66
CA ALA A 94 -13.13 4.99 -19.68
C ALA A 94 -13.65 5.20 -18.25
N ALA A 95 -13.53 4.17 -17.40
CA ALA A 95 -13.98 4.21 -16.00
C ALA A 95 -13.11 3.30 -15.12
N GLY A 96 -13.07 3.57 -13.81
CA GLY A 96 -12.22 2.84 -12.85
C GLY A 96 -10.75 3.30 -12.91
N GLU A 97 -9.82 2.43 -12.51
CA GLU A 97 -8.38 2.73 -12.42
C GLU A 97 -7.73 3.12 -13.76
N VAL A 98 -8.31 2.71 -14.89
CA VAL A 98 -7.81 3.11 -16.21
C VAL A 98 -8.12 4.58 -16.55
N ALA A 99 -9.01 5.24 -15.80
CA ALA A 99 -9.48 6.59 -16.08
C ALA A 99 -8.86 7.64 -15.15
N CYS A 100 -8.55 8.81 -15.72
CA CYS A 100 -8.11 9.99 -14.99
C CYS A 100 -9.27 10.99 -14.93
N THR A 101 -10.09 10.86 -13.88
CA THR A 101 -11.24 11.75 -13.60
C THR A 101 -10.86 12.98 -12.79
N GLY A 102 -9.63 13.02 -12.25
CA GLY A 102 -9.15 14.04 -11.32
C GLY A 102 -9.47 13.76 -9.84
N VAL A 103 -10.29 12.76 -9.52
CA VAL A 103 -10.70 12.46 -8.13
C VAL A 103 -9.51 12.10 -7.21
N HIS A 104 -8.47 11.47 -7.76
CA HIS A 104 -7.28 11.07 -7.00
C HIS A 104 -6.20 12.17 -6.93
N GLY A 105 -6.28 13.22 -7.75
CA GLY A 105 -5.24 14.24 -7.82
C GLY A 105 -3.83 13.62 -7.92
N ALA A 106 -2.95 13.97 -6.97
CA ALA A 106 -1.58 13.47 -6.89
C ALA A 106 -1.39 12.24 -5.99
N ASN A 107 -2.42 11.82 -5.24
CA ASN A 107 -2.34 10.64 -4.37
C ASN A 107 -3.73 10.08 -4.05
N ARG A 108 -3.88 8.77 -4.16
CA ARG A 108 -5.12 8.07 -3.85
C ARG A 108 -5.28 7.86 -2.34
N LEU A 109 -6.45 8.19 -1.81
CA LEU A 109 -6.87 7.79 -0.45
C LEU A 109 -7.24 6.31 -0.39
N ALA A 110 -6.86 5.64 0.69
CA ALA A 110 -7.20 4.24 0.91
C ALA A 110 -8.73 4.02 0.83
N SER A 111 -9.14 2.90 0.24
CA SER A 111 -10.54 2.52 0.01
C SER A 111 -11.29 3.33 -1.06
N ASN A 112 -10.65 4.28 -1.74
CA ASN A 112 -11.21 4.95 -2.92
C ASN A 112 -10.59 4.35 -4.20
N SER A 113 -10.98 3.12 -4.58
CA SER A 113 -10.76 2.52 -5.92
C SER A 113 -12.05 1.98 -6.48
#